data_AF-A0A4Z0GCY1-F1
#
_entry.id   AF-A0A4Z0GCY1-F1
#
_cell.length_a   1.000
_cell.length_b   1.000
_cell.length_c   1.000
_cell.angle_alpha   90.00
_cell.angle_beta   90.00
_cell.angle_gamma   90.00
#
_symmetry.space_group_name_H-M   'P 1'
#
loop_
_entity.id
_entity.type
_entity.pdbx_description
1 polymer ?
#
loop_
_entity_poly.entity_id
_entity_poly.type
_entity_poly.pdbx_seq_one_letter_code
_entity_poly.pdbx_strand_id
1 'polypeptide(L)'
;MLMASTPDDRAWGLKICEETELGSGTVYPILERMLDAGWITRTEETGEHPGRPKRYYYELTAAGQRAAHEARERKPRFFGLRTAAEGGSA
;
A
#
# COMPACT_ATOMS: atom_id res chain seq x y z
N MET A 1 -2.90 9.10 3.54
CA MET A 1 -3.32 8.05 2.56
C MET A 1 -2.54 8.18 1.25
N LEU A 2 -2.16 7.07 0.60
CA LEU A 2 -1.26 6.96 -0.58
C LEU A 2 -1.42 8.05 -1.68
N MET A 3 -2.65 8.51 -1.92
CA MET A 3 -2.99 9.59 -2.85
C MET A 3 -2.46 10.98 -2.46
N ALA A 4 -2.16 11.18 -1.18
CA ALA A 4 -1.64 12.42 -0.58
C ALA A 4 -0.17 12.29 -0.13
N SER A 5 0.48 11.17 -0.45
CA SER A 5 1.88 10.97 -0.06
C SER A 5 2.77 11.96 -0.82
N THR A 6 3.39 12.85 -0.06
CA THR A 6 4.45 13.74 -0.52
C THR A 6 5.81 13.04 -0.31
N PRO A 7 6.90 13.52 -0.93
CA PRO A 7 8.23 13.01 -0.63
C PRO A 7 8.62 13.08 0.86
N ASP A 8 7.96 13.93 1.64
CA ASP A 8 8.11 14.08 3.10
C ASP A 8 7.21 13.10 3.90
N ASP A 9 6.03 12.72 3.35
CA ASP A 9 5.08 11.77 3.95
C ASP A 9 4.90 10.52 3.08
N ARG A 10 6.00 9.79 2.87
CA ARG A 10 5.98 8.56 2.07
C ARG A 10 5.16 7.48 2.77
N ALA A 11 4.20 6.92 2.05
CA ALA A 11 3.43 5.80 2.55
C ALA A 11 4.32 4.55 2.64
N TRP A 12 4.33 3.92 3.81
CA TRP A 12 4.99 2.64 4.05
C TRP A 12 3.95 1.60 4.46
N GLY A 13 4.22 0.32 4.18
CA GLY A 13 3.21 -0.75 4.26
C GLY A 13 2.41 -0.80 5.56
N LEU A 14 3.04 -0.59 6.71
CA LEU A 14 2.34 -0.56 8.00
C LEU A 14 1.41 0.64 8.14
N LYS A 15 1.87 1.85 7.76
CA LYS A 15 1.03 3.06 7.75
C LYS A 15 -0.18 2.90 6.84
N ILE A 16 -0.04 2.19 5.71
CA ILE A 16 -1.18 1.89 4.83
C ILE A 16 -2.16 0.95 5.55
N CYS A 17 -1.69 -0.05 6.28
CA CYS A 17 -2.57 -0.92 7.09
C CYS A 17 -3.30 -0.13 8.18
N GLU A 18 -2.57 0.70 8.94
CA GLU A 18 -3.14 1.53 10.02
C GLU A 18 -4.20 2.49 9.49
N GLU A 19 -3.90 3.21 8.41
CA GLU A 19 -4.79 4.23 7.83
C GLU A 19 -5.99 3.65 7.08
N THR A 20 -5.89 2.41 6.58
CA THR A 20 -7.01 1.74 5.89
C THR A 20 -7.86 0.89 6.82
N GLU A 21 -7.40 0.69 8.07
CA GLU A 21 -7.99 -0.26 9.03
C GLU A 21 -8.08 -1.69 8.47
N LEU A 22 -7.28 -2.00 7.44
CA LEU A 22 -7.24 -3.30 6.79
C LEU A 22 -6.06 -4.13 7.33
N GLY A 23 -6.31 -5.42 7.53
CA GLY A 23 -5.25 -6.35 7.94
C GLY A 23 -4.15 -6.46 6.88
N SER A 24 -2.93 -6.77 7.32
CA SER A 24 -1.76 -7.02 6.46
C SER A 24 -2.06 -8.03 5.36
N GLY A 25 -2.81 -9.10 5.66
CA GLY A 25 -3.24 -10.12 4.71
C GLY A 25 -4.18 -9.62 3.60
N THR A 26 -4.70 -8.40 3.71
CA THR A 26 -5.46 -7.73 2.65
C THR A 26 -4.62 -6.68 1.94
N VAL A 27 -3.90 -5.86 2.71
CA VAL A 27 -3.15 -4.72 2.17
C VAL A 27 -2.02 -5.17 1.27
N TYR A 28 -1.20 -6.13 1.70
CA TYR A 28 -0.06 -6.57 0.89
C TYR A 28 -0.49 -7.18 -0.44
N PRO A 29 -1.49 -8.08 -0.53
CA PRO A 29 -2.00 -8.56 -1.81
C PRO A 29 -2.53 -7.46 -2.73
N ILE A 30 -3.15 -6.41 -2.19
CA ILE A 30 -3.60 -5.26 -2.99
C ILE A 30 -2.39 -4.49 -3.52
N LEU A 31 -1.41 -4.20 -2.67
CA LEU A 31 -0.18 -3.51 -3.07
C LEU A 31 0.58 -4.30 -4.14
N GLU A 32 0.71 -5.62 -3.99
CA GLU A 32 1.34 -6.48 -5.00
C GLU A 32 0.62 -6.40 -6.35
N ARG A 33 -0.73 -6.41 -6.36
CA ARG A 33 -1.50 -6.22 -7.59
C ARG A 33 -1.33 -4.83 -8.20
N MET A 34 -1.21 -3.80 -7.37
CA MET A 34 -0.96 -2.45 -7.85
C MET A 34 0.47 -2.29 -8.40
N LEU A 35 1.45 -2.99 -7.84
CA LEU A 35 2.82 -3.08 -8.37
C LEU A 35 2.84 -3.79 -9.72
N ASP A 36 2.18 -4.96 -9.82
CA ASP A 36 2.07 -5.73 -11.06
C ASP A 36 1.37 -4.93 -12.17
N ALA A 37 0.32 -4.18 -11.82
CA ALA A 37 -0.35 -3.27 -12.73
C ALA A 37 0.46 -1.99 -13.09
N GLY A 38 1.63 -1.79 -12.48
CA GLY A 38 2.46 -0.60 -12.66
C GLY A 38 1.84 0.69 -12.11
N TRP A 39 0.88 0.57 -11.19
CA TRP A 39 0.19 1.71 -10.58
C TRP A 39 0.97 2.33 -9.42
N ILE A 40 1.83 1.53 -8.79
CA ILE A 40 2.74 2.00 -7.74
C ILE A 40 4.15 1.51 -8.02
N THR A 41 5.12 2.19 -7.42
CA THR A 41 6.51 1.74 -7.31
C THR A 41 6.82 1.43 -5.87
N ARG A 42 7.75 0.49 -5.65
CA ARG A 42 8.26 0.12 -4.33
C ARG A 42 9.72 0.54 -4.23
N THR A 43 10.06 1.28 -3.19
CA THR A 43 11.42 1.71 -2.89
C THR A 43 11.80 1.26 -1.49
N GLU A 44 12.96 0.63 -1.36
CA GLU A 44 13.51 0.25 -0.05
C GLU A 44 14.03 1.49 0.69
N GLU A 45 13.85 1.50 2.02
CA GLU A 45 14.50 2.47 2.88
C GLU A 45 16.03 2.34 2.73
N THR A 46 16.65 3.44 2.33
CA THR A 46 18.10 3.55 2.17
C THR A 46 18.72 4.02 3.47
N GLY A 47 19.58 3.21 4.07
CA GLY A 47 20.27 3.52 5.31
C GLY A 47 20.58 2.29 6.14
N GLU A 48 21.33 2.48 7.23
CA GLU A 48 21.53 1.44 8.23
C GLU A 48 20.36 1.44 9.23
N HIS A 49 19.77 0.26 9.44
CA HIS A 49 18.61 0.08 10.32
C HIS A 49 18.91 -0.98 11.39
N PRO A 50 19.70 -0.65 12.42
CA PRO A 50 19.99 -1.60 13.48
C PRO A 50 18.72 -1.90 14.27
N GLY A 51 18.36 -3.18 14.38
CA GLY A 51 17.26 -3.65 15.24
C GLY A 51 15.85 -3.67 14.63
N ARG A 52 15.68 -3.39 13.33
CA ARG A 52 14.41 -3.61 12.63
C ARG A 52 14.62 -3.95 11.16
N PRO A 53 13.68 -4.68 10.51
CA PRO A 53 13.70 -4.84 9.06
C PRO A 53 13.56 -3.48 8.34
N LYS A 54 14.12 -3.43 7.13
CA LYS A 54 14.01 -2.27 6.24
C LYS A 54 12.54 -1.96 5.94
N ARG A 55 12.18 -0.68 5.87
CA ARG A 55 10.84 -0.27 5.40
C ARG A 55 10.78 -0.31 3.88
N TYR A 56 9.62 -0.70 3.36
CA TYR A 56 9.28 -0.51 1.95
C TYR A 56 8.34 0.69 1.83
N TYR A 57 8.75 1.67 1.05
CA TYR A 57 7.94 2.82 0.67
C TYR A 57 7.23 2.54 -0.64
N TYR A 58 5.99 2.99 -0.73
CA TYR A 58 5.15 2.87 -1.91
C TYR A 58 4.80 4.25 -2.43
N GLU A 59 4.95 4.45 -3.73
CA GLU A 59 4.65 5.72 -4.40
C GLU A 59 3.73 5.47 -5.60
N LEU A 60 2.76 6.36 -5.84
CA LEU A 60 1.87 6.25 -6.98
C LEU A 60 2.55 6.73 -8.26
N THR A 61 2.46 5.91 -9.31
CA THR A 61 2.85 6.32 -10.66
C THR A 61 1.76 7.19 -11.29
N ALA A 62 2.08 7.86 -12.40
CA ALA A 62 1.08 8.59 -13.18
C ALA A 62 -0.09 7.69 -13.63
N ALA A 63 0.19 6.42 -13.96
CA ALA A 63 -0.83 5.44 -14.31
C ALA A 63 -1.73 5.11 -13.10
N GLY A 64 -1.13 4.94 -11.92
CA GLY A 64 -1.88 4.70 -10.68
C GLY A 64 -2.75 5.87 -10.26
N GLN A 65 -2.27 7.11 -10.42
CA GLN A 65 -3.07 8.32 -10.15
C GLN A 65 -4.31 8.38 -11.06
N ARG A 66 -4.15 8.05 -12.34
CA ARG A 66 -5.27 8.01 -13.30
C ARG A 66 -6.24 6.88 -12.97
N ALA A 67 -5.75 5.68 -12.70
CA ALA A 67 -6.57 4.55 -12.30
C ALA A 67 -7.34 4.83 -10.99
N ALA A 68 -6.73 5.49 -10.03
CA ALA A 68 -7.39 5.89 -8.79
C ALA A 68 -8.47 6.94 -9.01
N HIS A 69 -8.26 7.90 -9.93
CA HIS A 69 -9.29 8.83 -10.35
C HIS A 69 -10.49 8.09 -10.95
N GLU A 70 -10.26 7.21 -11.92
CA GLU A 70 -11.30 6.41 -12.56
C GLU A 70 -12.03 5.48 -11.56
N ALA A 71 -11.30 4.91 -10.59
CA ALA A 71 -11.87 4.06 -9.56
C ALA A 71 -12.75 4.83 -8.58
N ARG A 72 -12.50 6.12 -8.33
CA ARG A 72 -13.41 6.97 -7.53
C ARG A 72 -14.72 7.22 -8.26
N GLU A 73 -14.68 7.30 -9.59
CA GLU A 73 -15.87 7.49 -10.43
C GLU A 73 -16.66 6.19 -10.60
N ARG A 74 -16.00 5.04 -10.53
CA ARG A 74 -16.65 3.72 -10.53
C ARG A 74 -17.09 3.34 -9.11
N LYS A 75 -18.41 3.17 -8.90
CA LYS A 75 -18.94 2.63 -7.63
C LYS A 75 -18.22 1.30 -7.29
N PRO A 76 -17.52 1.21 -6.14
CA PRO A 76 -16.75 0.02 -5.83
C PRO A 76 -17.70 -1.16 -5.62
N ARG A 77 -17.48 -2.23 -6.39
CA ARG A 77 -18.08 -3.54 -6.09
C ARG A 77 -17.19 -4.15 -5.01
N PHE A 78 -17.48 -3.88 -3.74
CA PHE A 78 -16.76 -4.47 -2.62
C PHE A 78 -16.95 -6.00 -2.67
N PHE A 79 -15.98 -6.71 -3.23
CA PHE A 79 -16.00 -8.16 -3.32
C PHE A 79 -15.40 -8.72 -2.04
N GLY A 80 -16.26 -9.01 -1.06
CA GLY A 80 -16.04 -10.01 -0.01
C GLY A 80 -14.72 -9.92 0.75
N LEU A 81 -14.41 -8.77 1.35
CA LEU A 81 -13.31 -8.67 2.29
C LEU A 81 -13.64 -9.37 3.61
N ARG A 82 -13.53 -10.71 3.63
CA ARG A 82 -13.41 -11.45 4.88
C ARG A 82 -12.06 -11.09 5.47
N THR A 83 -12.08 -10.29 6.54
CA THR A 83 -10.89 -9.94 7.29
C THR A 83 -10.26 -11.23 7.83
N ALA A 84 -9.15 -11.64 7.23
CA ALA A 84 -8.18 -12.52 7.87
C ALA A 84 -7.19 -11.59 8.57
N ALA A 85 -7.60 -11.07 9.73
CA ALA A 85 -6.65 -10.99 10.83
C ALA A 85 -6.18 -12.43 11.07
N GLU A 86 -4.88 -12.68 11.13
CA GLU A 86 -4.16 -13.78 11.81
C GLU A 86 -2.84 -14.09 11.08
N GLY A 87 -1.71 -13.96 11.80
CA GLY A 87 -0.34 -14.37 11.39
C GLY A 87 0.54 -13.20 10.93
N GLY A 88 1.61 -12.79 11.61
CA GLY A 88 2.52 -13.50 12.49
C GLY A 88 3.91 -13.56 11.85
N SER A 89 4.90 -12.93 12.47
CA SER A 89 6.36 -13.20 12.39
C SER A 89 7.00 -12.22 13.39
N ALA A 90 7.34 -12.65 14.61
CA ALA A 90 8.55 -13.43 14.98
C ALA A 90 9.84 -12.60 14.79
#